data_AF-A0A962KHN3-F1
#
_entry.id   AF-A0A962KHN3-F1
#
_cell.length_a   1.000
_cell.length_b   1.000
_cell.length_c   1.000
_cell.angle_alpha   90.00
_cell.angle_beta   90.00
_cell.angle_gamma   90.00
#
_symmetry.space_group_name_H-M   'P 1'
#
loop_
_entity.id
_entity.type
_entity.pdbx_description
1 polymer ?
#
loop_
_entity_poly.entity_id
_entity_poly.type
_entity_poly.pdbx_seq_one_letter_code
_entity_poly.pdbx_strand_id
1 'polypeptide(L)' 'MRVVRPGLLSLLQDSGRRGQHRIGLTTGGPLDRAAFDCCNRLLENPAGSTAVEISFGGLQLEAQVDTFF' A
#
# COMPACT_ATOMS: atom_id res chain seq x y z
N MET A 1 7.49 2.33 -12.58
CA MET A 1 6.06 2.71 -12.55
C MET A 1 6.00 4.22 -12.55
N ARG A 2 5.20 4.82 -13.45
CA ARG A 2 4.99 6.27 -13.52
C ARG A 2 3.57 6.61 -13.07
N VAL A 3 3.43 7.62 -12.21
CA VAL A 3 2.11 8.13 -11.80
C VAL A 3 1.60 9.08 -12.87
N VAL A 4 0.51 8.70 -13.54
CA VAL A 4 -0.16 9.54 -14.53
C VAL A 4 -1.20 10.44 -13.84
N ARG A 5 -1.96 9.88 -12.89
CA ARG A 5 -2.87 10.62 -12.01
C ARG A 5 -2.85 10.00 -10.61
N PRO A 6 -2.67 10.77 -9.53
CA PRO A 6 -2.55 10.22 -8.18
C PRO A 6 -3.87 9.75 -7.54
N GLY A 7 -5.04 10.11 -8.11
CA GLY A 7 -6.33 9.94 -7.44
C GLY A 7 -6.54 10.94 -6.30
N LEU A 8 -7.59 10.74 -5.50
CA LEU A 8 -7.89 11.65 -4.38
C LEU A 8 -6.95 11.45 -3.19
N LEU A 9 -6.71 10.19 -2.80
CA LEU A 9 -5.78 9.82 -1.75
C LEU A 9 -5.23 8.43 -2.06
N SER A 10 -3.93 8.40 -2.38
CA SER A 10 -3.17 7.18 -2.59
C SER A 10 -1.91 7.22 -1.73
N LEU A 11 -1.67 6.19 -0.94
CA LEU A 11 -0.58 6.12 0.03
C LEU A 11 0.22 4.84 -0.17
N LEU A 12 1.52 4.90 0.08
CA LEU A 12 2.32 3.69 0.26
C LEU A 12 2.11 3.19 1.70
N GLN A 13 1.63 1.96 1.83
CA GLN A 13 1.40 1.31 3.11
C GLN A 13 2.33 0.11 3.27
N ASP A 14 2.98 0.04 4.42
CA ASP A 14 3.68 -1.14 4.92
C ASP A 14 2.82 -1.81 6.01
N SER A 15 3.37 -2.80 6.70
CA SER A 15 2.69 -3.47 7.82
C SER A 15 2.37 -2.60 9.04
N GLY A 16 2.77 -1.33 9.05
CA GLY A 16 2.62 -0.38 10.15
C GLY A 16 3.80 -0.36 11.13
N ARG A 17 3.79 0.65 12.00
CA ARG A 17 4.84 0.97 13.00
C ARG A 17 4.29 0.79 14.41
N ARG A 18 4.21 -0.46 14.85
CA ARG A 18 3.69 -0.84 16.18
C ARG A 18 4.67 -0.46 17.30
N GLY A 19 4.13 -0.18 18.48
CA GLY A 19 4.93 0.07 19.70
C GLY A 19 5.47 1.49 19.87
N GLN A 20 5.17 2.41 18.93
CA GLN A 20 5.70 3.78 18.95
C GLN A 20 4.75 4.81 19.60
N HIS A 21 3.65 4.38 20.22
CA HIS A 21 2.67 5.28 20.83
C HIS A 21 3.26 6.17 21.94
N ARG A 22 4.31 5.72 22.62
CA ARG A 22 4.98 6.50 23.68
C ARG A 22 5.57 7.82 23.16
N ILE A 23 5.88 7.90 21.86
CA ILE A 23 6.36 9.12 21.21
C ILE A 23 5.30 9.79 20.34
N GLY A 24 4.02 9.45 20.54
CA GLY A 24 2.89 10.04 19.84
C GLY A 24 2.64 9.52 18.43
N LEU A 25 3.36 8.47 17.99
CA LEU A 25 3.13 7.87 16.68
C LEU A 25 1.97 6.88 16.72
N THR A 26 1.07 6.99 15.74
CA THR A 26 0.02 5.98 15.50
C THR A 26 0.62 4.75 14.82
N THR A 27 -0.12 3.63 14.83
CA THR A 27 0.33 2.39 14.18
C THR A 27 0.49 2.56 12.66
N GLY A 28 -0.30 3.41 12.02
CA GLY A 28 -0.33 3.54 10.55
C GLY A 28 -0.62 2.19 9.87
N GLY A 29 -0.05 2.01 8.67
CA GLY A 29 -0.29 0.84 7.84
C GLY A 29 -1.64 0.89 7.11
N PRO A 30 -2.01 -0.19 6.41
CA PRO A 30 -3.23 -0.23 5.62
C PRO A 30 -4.47 -0.14 6.51
N LEU A 31 -5.48 0.59 6.04
CA LEU A 31 -6.79 0.68 6.68
C LEU A 31 -7.50 -0.68 6.65
N ASP A 32 -7.42 -1.40 5.53
CA ASP A 32 -7.89 -2.79 5.40
C ASP A 32 -6.68 -3.75 5.34
N ARG A 33 -6.40 -4.35 6.50
CA ARG A 33 -5.27 -5.28 6.65
C ARG A 33 -5.46 -6.57 5.87
N ALA A 34 -6.70 -7.07 5.76
CA ALA A 34 -6.98 -8.33 5.07
C ALA A 34 -6.79 -8.18 3.56
N ALA A 35 -7.23 -7.05 2.99
CA ALA A 35 -6.99 -6.75 1.58
C ALA A 35 -5.49 -6.62 1.27
N PHE A 36 -4.74 -5.92 2.13
CA PHE A 36 -3.29 -5.77 2.01
C PHE A 36 -2.54 -7.12 2.08
N ASP A 37 -2.87 -7.96 3.05
CA ASP A 37 -2.24 -9.28 3.20
C ASP A 37 -2.63 -10.21 2.04
N CYS A 38 -3.87 -10.11 1.53
CA CYS A 38 -4.34 -10.88 0.38
C CYS A 38 -3.58 -10.51 -0.90
N CYS A 39 -3.43 -9.20 -1.18
CA CYS A 39 -2.69 -8.70 -2.34
C CYS A 39 -1.25 -9.21 -2.36
N ASN A 40 -0.53 -9.05 -1.24
CA ASN A 40 0.83 -9.54 -1.13
C ASN A 40 0.93 -11.05 -1.32
N ARG A 41 -0.02 -11.82 -0.79
CA ARG A 41 -0.04 -13.27 -0.96
C ARG A 41 -0.33 -13.70 -2.41
N LEU A 42 -1.21 -13.00 -3.13
CA LEU A 42 -1.53 -13.29 -4.53
C LEU A 42 -0.31 -13.14 -5.44
N LEU A 43 0.57 -12.19 -5.12
CA LEU A 43 1.81 -11.92 -5.85
C LEU A 43 3.03 -12.68 -5.28
N GLU A 44 2.80 -13.58 -4.32
CA GLU A 44 3.86 -14.33 -3.63
C GLU A 44 4.93 -13.45 -2.95
N ASN A 45 4.56 -12.22 -2.59
CA ASN A 45 5.43 -11.31 -1.88
C ASN A 45 5.60 -11.73 -0.41
N PRO A 46 6.75 -11.40 0.21
CA PRO A 46 6.89 -11.50 1.65
C PRO A 46 5.78 -10.74 2.39
N ALA A 47 5.28 -11.30 3.49
CA ALA A 47 4.25 -10.66 4.30
C ALA A 47 4.72 -9.28 4.78
N GLY A 48 3.87 -8.26 4.63
CA GLY A 48 4.22 -6.89 5.00
C GLY A 48 4.93 -6.07 3.92
N SER A 49 5.14 -6.63 2.72
CA SER A 49 5.70 -5.87 1.59
C SER A 49 4.84 -4.66 1.25
N THR A 50 5.49 -3.54 0.94
CA THR A 50 4.82 -2.26 0.69
C THR A 50 3.85 -2.37 -0.48
N ALA A 51 2.63 -1.86 -0.30
CA ALA A 51 1.61 -1.79 -1.34
C ALA A 51 1.03 -0.37 -1.43
N VAL A 52 0.38 -0.06 -2.57
CA VAL A 52 -0.35 1.19 -2.73
C VAL A 52 -1.77 1.00 -2.22
N GLU A 53 -2.18 1.79 -1.23
CA GLU A 53 -3.55 1.90 -0.78
C GLU A 53 -4.25 3.06 -1.50
N ILE A 54 -5.47 2.82 -1.99
CA ILE A 54 -6.26 3.79 -2.77
C ILE A 54 -7.62 3.96 -2.08
N SER A 55 -7.86 5.09 -1.43
CA SER A 55 -9.05 5.23 -0.58
C SER A 55 -10.34 5.52 -1.35
N PHE A 56 -10.27 6.27 -2.45
CA PHE A 56 -11.45 6.74 -3.21
C PHE A 56 -11.35 6.51 -4.72
N GLY A 57 -10.33 5.77 -5.16
CA GLY A 57 -10.06 5.53 -6.59
C GLY A 57 -9.44 6.71 -7.33
N GLY A 58 -9.48 6.63 -8.66
CA GLY A 58 -8.95 7.67 -9.58
C GLY A 58 -7.43 7.60 -9.81
N LEU A 59 -6.72 6.68 -9.18
CA LEU A 59 -5.30 6.42 -9.44
C LEU A 59 -5.13 5.86 -10.86
N GLN A 60 -4.18 6.43 -11.61
CA GLN A 60 -3.75 5.92 -12.92
C GLN A 60 -2.23 5.78 -12.91
N LEU A 61 -1.78 4.56 -13.21
CA LEU A 61 -0.38 4.17 -13.21
C LEU A 61 -0.01 3.63 -14.59
N GLU A 62 1.19 3.95 -15.04
CA GLU A 62 1.80 3.34 -16.21
C GLU A 62 2.95 2.43 -15.78
N ALA A 63 2.86 1.16 -16.18
CA ALA A 63 3.97 0.22 -16.05
C ALA A 63 5.06 0.58 -17.07
N GLN A 64 6.31 0.63 -16.62
CA GLN A 64 7.47 0.97 -17.48
C GLN A 64 8.30 -0.26 -17.85
N VAL A 65 7.91 -1.42 -17.30
CA VAL A 65 8.53 -2.73 -17.47
C VAL A 65 7.41 -3.77 -17.37
N ASP A 66 7.65 -4.96 -17.89
CA ASP A 66 6.74 -6.10 -17.71
C ASP A 66 6.61 -6.42 -16.22
N THR A 67 5.37 -6.51 -15.74
CA THR A 67 5.06 -6.69 -14.32
C THR A 67 3.75 -7.44 -14.13
N PHE A 68 3.59 -8.04 -12.94
CA PHE A 68 2.34 -8.57 -12.42
C PHE A 68 1.69 -7.55 -11.47
N PHE A 69 0.37 -7.64 -11.26
CA PHE A 69 -0.41 -6.75 -10.39
C PHE A 69 -1.53 -7.50 -9.67
#